data_AF-A0A6B2GBI2-F1
#
_entry.id   AF-A0A6B2GBI2-F1
#
_cell.length_a   1.000
_cell.length_b   1.000
_cell.length_c   1.000
_cell.angle_alpha   90.00
_cell.angle_beta   90.00
_cell.angle_gamma   90.00
#
_symmetry.space_group_name_H-M   'P 1'
#
loop_
_entity.id
_entity.type
_entity.pdbx_description
1 polymer ?
#
loop_
_entity_poly.entity_id
_entity_poly.type
_entity_poly.pdbx_seq_one_letter_code
_entity_poly.pdbx_strand_id
1 'polypeptide(L)'
;YQLLSDKNDKFFHICHVNDEFPRDMLISSLFQTAYYIQSLYSAVFVNSRSYYFSSLVAHRSFTILLQIASYSIGFVNAGVIIEFLHDSNQIFFNLSKFFHYIALGNLKEKKIFENISLGLISFSIFLWTYTRVWLYYKIVLQNILYDSHLKVPPNVCLLMLFYLSLIVIAILNVYWLFLITSTFFECFSKNYLVIDFKK
;
A
#
# COMPACT_ATOMS: atom_id res chain seq x y z
N TYR A 1 -24.74 22.62 13.13
CA TYR A 1 -25.04 21.51 12.22
C TYR A 1 -24.55 20.24 12.87
N GLN A 2 -25.48 19.38 13.30
CA GLN A 2 -25.13 18.08 13.87
C GLN A 2 -24.51 17.24 12.76
N LEU A 3 -23.20 17.01 12.85
CA LEU A 3 -22.54 15.90 12.18
C LEU A 3 -23.40 14.66 12.47
N LEU A 4 -23.95 14.05 11.43
CA LEU A 4 -24.42 12.67 11.49
C LEU A 4 -23.19 11.76 11.59
N SER A 5 -22.40 11.97 12.65
CA SER A 5 -21.46 10.99 13.15
C SER A 5 -22.32 9.97 13.85
N ASP A 6 -22.70 8.92 13.13
CA ASP A 6 -23.11 7.70 13.80
C ASP A 6 -21.96 7.35 14.77
N LYS A 7 -22.24 7.34 16.08
CA LYS A 7 -21.20 7.10 17.11
C LYS A 7 -20.50 5.75 16.94
N ASN A 8 -21.03 4.89 16.06
CA ASN A 8 -20.52 3.58 15.73
C ASN A 8 -19.65 3.53 14.46
N ASP A 9 -19.56 4.62 13.68
CA ASP A 9 -18.76 4.66 12.45
C ASP A 9 -17.27 4.82 12.77
N LYS A 10 -16.64 3.71 13.16
CA LYS A 10 -15.19 3.64 13.45
C LYS A 10 -14.32 4.02 12.25
N PHE A 11 -14.85 3.91 11.03
CA PHE A 11 -14.12 4.20 9.79
C PHE A 11 -13.90 5.71 9.58
N PHE A 12 -14.93 6.52 9.83
CA PHE A 12 -14.90 7.98 9.77
C PHE A 12 -14.89 8.57 11.18
N HIS A 13 -14.04 8.07 12.07
CA HIS A 13 -13.85 8.75 13.35
C HIS A 13 -13.18 10.10 13.07
N ILE A 14 -14.00 11.12 12.83
CA ILE A 14 -13.57 12.51 12.69
C ILE A 14 -13.17 12.92 14.10
N CYS A 15 -11.88 12.85 14.41
CA CYS A 15 -11.38 13.49 15.62
C CYS A 15 -11.67 14.98 15.49
N HIS A 16 -12.46 15.52 16.42
CA HIS A 16 -12.62 16.97 16.48
C HIS A 16 -11.28 17.60 16.83
N VAL A 17 -11.05 18.85 16.43
CA VAL A 17 -9.81 19.60 16.72
C VAL A 17 -9.46 19.64 18.23
N ASN A 18 -10.46 19.42 19.09
CA ASN A 18 -10.32 19.39 20.55
C ASN A 18 -10.22 17.98 21.15
N ASP A 19 -10.36 16.92 20.35
CA ASP A 19 -10.18 15.55 20.82
C ASP A 19 -8.68 15.21 20.79
N GLU A 20 -8.14 14.76 21.91
CA GLU A 20 -6.77 14.25 21.93
C GLU A 20 -6.69 13.01 21.03
N PHE A 21 -5.89 13.09 19.97
CA PHE A 21 -5.60 11.92 19.16
C PHE A 21 -5.00 10.82 20.04
N PRO A 22 -5.46 9.56 19.91
CA PRO A 22 -4.84 8.45 20.61
C PRO A 22 -3.37 8.40 20.21
N ARG A 23 -2.48 8.56 21.21
CA ARG A 23 -1.02 8.69 21.00
C ARG A 23 -0.45 7.55 20.17
N ASP A 24 -1.01 6.35 20.30
CA ASP A 24 -0.59 5.16 19.57
C ASP A 24 -0.74 5.31 18.04
N MET A 25 -1.84 5.91 17.59
CA MET A 25 -2.08 6.16 16.15
C MET A 25 -1.10 7.19 15.61
N LEU A 26 -0.86 8.25 16.38
CA LEU A 26 0.07 9.32 16.02
C LEU A 26 1.50 8.78 15.90
N ILE A 27 1.94 7.98 16.86
CA ILE A 27 3.24 7.29 16.83
C ILE A 27 3.32 6.37 15.60
N SER A 28 2.28 5.56 15.35
CA SER A 28 2.23 4.66 14.19
C SER A 28 2.41 5.42 12.88
N SER A 29 1.69 6.52 12.68
CA SER A 29 1.85 7.29 11.45
C SER A 29 3.18 8.02 11.35
N LEU A 30 3.76 8.48 12.46
CA LEU A 30 5.10 9.10 12.39
C LEU A 30 6.13 8.09 11.91
N PHE A 31 6.12 6.87 12.47
CA PHE A 31 6.99 5.79 12.02
C PHE A 31 6.74 5.43 10.55
N GLN A 32 5.48 5.37 10.14
CA GLN A 32 5.11 4.98 8.78
C GLN A 32 5.50 6.05 7.75
N THR A 33 5.21 7.32 8.01
CA THR A 33 5.64 8.43 7.16
C THR A 33 7.16 8.49 7.06
N ALA A 34 7.88 8.29 8.17
CA ALA A 34 9.34 8.23 8.17
C ALA A 34 9.87 7.05 7.32
N TYR A 35 9.26 5.87 7.45
CA TYR A 35 9.59 4.71 6.63
C TYR A 35 9.35 4.99 5.14
N TYR A 36 8.24 5.61 4.78
CA TYR A 36 7.94 5.95 3.39
C TYR A 36 8.91 6.98 2.82
N ILE A 37 9.27 8.02 3.57
CA ILE A 37 10.28 9.02 3.16
C ILE A 37 11.62 8.34 2.93
N GLN A 38 12.07 7.50 3.86
CA GLN A 38 13.32 6.75 3.72
C GLN A 38 13.26 5.81 2.50
N SER A 39 12.13 5.13 2.29
CA SER A 39 11.94 4.24 1.14
C SER A 39 11.98 5.01 -0.18
N LEU A 40 11.40 6.22 -0.23
CA LEU A 40 11.42 7.09 -1.39
C LEU A 40 12.85 7.56 -1.68
N TYR A 41 13.58 7.99 -0.66
CA TYR A 41 14.99 8.35 -0.76
C TYR A 41 15.82 7.18 -1.34
N SER A 42 15.67 5.99 -0.78
CA SER A 42 16.37 4.80 -1.27
C SER A 42 15.99 4.44 -2.72
N ALA A 43 14.72 4.61 -3.10
CA ALA A 43 14.34 4.41 -4.50
C ALA A 43 15.07 5.39 -5.42
N VAL A 44 15.02 6.70 -5.11
CA VAL A 44 15.50 7.76 -6.00
C VAL A 44 17.03 7.78 -6.12
N PHE A 45 17.74 7.57 -5.02
CA PHE A 45 19.19 7.78 -4.97
C PHE A 45 20.02 6.50 -4.94
N VAL A 46 19.49 5.40 -4.40
CA VAL A 46 20.26 4.17 -4.15
C VAL A 46 19.96 3.10 -5.19
N ASN A 47 18.70 2.94 -5.58
CA ASN A 47 18.30 1.87 -6.49
C ASN A 47 18.60 2.21 -7.95
N SER A 48 18.98 1.20 -8.72
CA SER A 48 19.05 1.31 -10.18
C SER A 48 17.67 1.64 -10.76
N ARG A 49 17.64 2.52 -11.77
CA ARG A 49 16.41 2.86 -12.47
C ARG A 49 15.91 1.66 -13.27
N SER A 50 14.98 0.93 -12.66
CA SER A 50 14.22 -0.12 -13.34
C SER A 50 13.09 0.49 -14.18
N TYR A 51 12.53 -0.28 -15.10
CA TYR A 51 11.34 0.09 -15.88
C TYR A 51 10.16 0.54 -14.98
N TYR A 52 10.07 -0.03 -13.77
CA TYR A 52 9.03 0.28 -12.79
C TYR A 52 9.37 1.45 -11.86
N PHE A 53 10.52 2.11 -12.06
CA PHE A 53 11.01 3.16 -11.17
C PHE A 53 10.03 4.33 -11.04
N SER A 54 9.55 4.86 -12.16
CA SER A 54 8.66 6.03 -12.16
C SER A 54 7.35 5.76 -11.44
N SER A 55 6.73 4.58 -11.66
CA SER A 55 5.48 4.21 -11.00
C SER A 55 5.68 3.95 -9.50
N LEU A 56 6.84 3.42 -9.09
CA LEU A 56 7.18 3.19 -7.68
C LEU A 56 7.40 4.50 -6.93
N VAL A 57 8.14 5.45 -7.53
CA VAL A 57 8.37 6.79 -6.97
C VAL A 57 7.05 7.53 -6.87
N ALA A 58 6.24 7.55 -7.93
CA ALA A 58 4.92 8.17 -7.91
C ALA A 58 4.04 7.59 -6.80
N HIS A 59 3.94 6.25 -6.70
CA HIS A 59 3.16 5.60 -5.64
C HIS A 59 3.61 6.05 -4.25
N ARG A 60 4.91 6.00 -3.95
CA ARG A 60 5.44 6.41 -2.64
C ARG A 60 5.20 7.88 -2.35
N SER A 61 5.36 8.76 -3.34
CA SER A 61 5.07 10.19 -3.19
C SER A 61 3.59 10.44 -2.88
N PHE A 62 2.68 9.81 -3.62
CA PHE A 62 1.25 9.97 -3.39
C PHE A 62 0.78 9.33 -2.08
N THR A 63 1.38 8.23 -1.63
CA THR A 63 1.09 7.64 -0.30
C THR A 63 1.51 8.58 0.83
N ILE A 64 2.67 9.25 0.73
CA ILE A 64 3.09 10.26 1.72
C ILE A 64 2.13 11.45 1.73
N LEU A 65 1.74 11.96 0.55
CA LEU A 65 0.78 13.07 0.45
C LEU A 65 -0.59 12.67 1.03
N LEU A 66 -1.05 11.46 0.72
CA LEU A 66 -2.28 10.90 1.25
C LEU A 66 -2.26 10.86 2.77
N GLN A 67 -1.15 10.43 3.37
CA GLN A 67 -1.02 10.34 4.82
C GLN A 67 -0.99 11.72 5.49
N ILE A 68 -0.22 12.67 4.94
CA ILE A 68 -0.19 14.03 5.50
C ILE A 68 -1.57 14.70 5.39
N ALA A 69 -2.26 14.49 4.27
CA ALA A 69 -3.61 15.01 4.06
C ALA A 69 -4.64 14.32 4.98
N SER A 70 -4.55 13.00 5.18
CA SER A 70 -5.46 12.25 6.05
C SER A 70 -5.39 12.76 7.49
N TYR A 71 -4.19 13.03 7.99
CA TYR A 71 -3.96 13.63 9.31
C TYR A 71 -4.50 15.05 9.41
N SER A 72 -4.26 15.87 8.39
CA SER A 72 -4.70 17.28 8.37
C SER A 72 -6.22 17.43 8.37
N ILE A 73 -6.94 16.48 7.75
CA ILE A 73 -8.41 16.48 7.65
C ILE A 73 -9.07 15.76 8.84
N GLY A 74 -8.29 15.02 9.65
CA GLY A 74 -8.79 14.22 10.77
C GLY A 74 -9.29 12.82 10.37
N PHE A 75 -8.96 12.34 9.16
CA PHE A 75 -9.25 10.98 8.68
C PHE A 75 -8.13 9.99 9.03
N VAL A 76 -7.65 10.04 10.27
CA VAL A 76 -6.51 9.22 10.70
C VAL A 76 -6.81 7.72 10.58
N ASN A 77 -8.01 7.28 10.96
CA ASN A 77 -8.41 5.87 10.85
C ASN A 77 -8.41 5.38 9.40
N ALA A 78 -8.95 6.19 8.48
CA ALA A 78 -8.95 5.86 7.07
C ALA A 78 -7.52 5.80 6.51
N GLY A 79 -6.66 6.76 6.87
CA GLY A 79 -5.24 6.77 6.51
C GLY A 79 -4.53 5.49 6.93
N VAL A 80 -4.64 5.10 8.21
CA VAL A 80 -4.04 3.89 8.75
C VAL A 80 -4.56 2.61 8.06
N ILE A 81 -5.87 2.53 7.78
CA ILE A 81 -6.43 1.38 7.05
C ILE A 81 -5.87 1.29 5.63
N ILE A 82 -5.80 2.42 4.92
CA ILE A 82 -5.27 2.48 3.55
C ILE A 82 -3.82 1.99 3.53
N GLU A 83 -3.00 2.50 4.44
CA GLU A 83 -1.61 2.11 4.60
C GLU A 83 -1.45 0.62 4.92
N PHE A 84 -2.23 0.10 5.86
CA PHE A 84 -2.22 -1.31 6.21
C PHE A 84 -2.54 -2.22 5.01
N LEU A 85 -3.54 -1.84 4.21
CA LEU A 85 -3.90 -2.59 2.99
C LEU A 85 -2.77 -2.58 1.95
N HIS A 86 -2.02 -1.48 1.85
CA HIS A 86 -0.88 -1.39 0.95
C HIS A 86 0.35 -2.18 1.43
N ASP A 87 0.68 -2.15 2.73
CA ASP A 87 1.95 -2.68 3.21
C ASP A 87 1.91 -4.19 3.54
N SER A 88 0.73 -4.77 3.81
CA SER A 88 0.59 -6.17 4.25
C SER A 88 1.27 -7.20 3.32
N ASN A 89 1.17 -7.03 2.00
CA ASN A 89 1.77 -7.93 1.01
C ASN A 89 3.30 -7.85 0.95
N GLN A 90 3.89 -6.70 1.33
CA GLN A 90 5.32 -6.44 1.19
C GLN A 90 6.13 -7.28 2.17
N ILE A 91 5.57 -7.59 3.35
CA ILE A 91 6.19 -8.46 4.35
C ILE A 91 6.46 -9.85 3.76
N PHE A 92 5.43 -10.45 3.15
CA PHE A 92 5.54 -11.78 2.52
C PHE A 92 6.46 -11.77 1.30
N PHE A 93 6.46 -10.70 0.51
CA PHE A 93 7.36 -10.55 -0.62
C PHE A 93 8.83 -10.42 -0.20
N ASN A 94 9.12 -9.71 0.88
CA ASN A 94 10.49 -9.61 1.38
C ASN A 94 10.95 -10.92 2.04
N LEU A 95 10.05 -11.61 2.75
CA LEU A 95 10.31 -12.95 3.29
C LEU A 95 10.62 -13.96 2.17
N SER A 96 9.91 -13.91 1.04
CA SER A 96 10.18 -14.83 -0.06
C SER A 96 11.57 -14.64 -0.65
N LYS A 97 12.03 -13.39 -0.79
CA LYS A 97 13.41 -13.07 -1.21
C LYS A 97 14.44 -13.57 -0.22
N PHE A 98 14.18 -13.41 1.08
CA PHE A 98 15.07 -13.92 2.13
C PHE A 98 15.27 -15.43 1.99
N PHE A 99 14.19 -16.21 1.85
CA PHE A 99 14.29 -17.66 1.64
C PHE A 99 14.93 -18.03 0.30
N HIS A 100 14.69 -17.25 -0.76
CA HIS A 100 15.36 -17.44 -2.04
C HIS A 100 16.89 -17.28 -1.92
N TYR A 101 17.35 -16.22 -1.25
CA TYR A 101 18.78 -15.99 -1.05
C TYR A 101 19.43 -17.07 -0.18
N ILE A 102 18.72 -17.59 0.83
CA ILE A 102 19.20 -18.75 1.60
C ILE A 102 19.37 -19.97 0.70
N ALA A 103 18.42 -20.22 -0.19
CA ALA A 103 18.48 -21.36 -1.11
C ALA A 103 19.64 -21.28 -2.12
N LEU A 104 20.11 -20.07 -2.45
CA LEU A 104 21.30 -19.87 -3.30
C LEU A 104 22.60 -20.20 -2.58
N GLY A 105 22.65 -20.07 -1.25
CA GLY A 105 23.71 -20.63 -0.44
C GLY A 105 23.66 -22.15 -0.54
N ASN A 106 24.74 -22.79 -0.97
CA ASN A 106 24.86 -24.20 -1.36
C ASN A 106 24.53 -25.21 -0.22
N LEU A 107 23.28 -25.19 0.28
CA LEU A 107 22.78 -25.95 1.41
C LEU A 107 22.11 -27.24 0.92
N LYS A 108 22.19 -28.30 1.73
CA LYS A 108 21.53 -29.59 1.45
C LYS A 108 20.01 -29.45 1.33
N GLU A 109 19.43 -28.43 1.97
CA GLU A 109 17.98 -28.17 2.02
C GLU A 109 17.49 -27.14 1.00
N LYS A 110 18.31 -26.81 -0.02
CA LYS A 110 17.98 -25.81 -1.06
C LYS A 110 16.56 -25.92 -1.61
N LYS A 111 16.11 -27.13 -1.96
CA LYS A 111 14.77 -27.37 -2.53
C LYS A 111 13.63 -26.97 -1.58
N ILE A 112 13.82 -27.14 -0.27
CA ILE A 112 12.81 -26.77 0.73
C ILE A 112 12.66 -25.25 0.75
N PHE A 113 13.77 -24.52 0.80
CA PHE A 113 13.78 -23.06 0.80
C PHE A 113 13.26 -22.46 -0.52
N GLU A 114 13.55 -23.07 -1.67
CA GLU A 114 12.96 -22.70 -2.96
C GLU A 114 11.43 -22.84 -2.95
N ASN A 115 10.92 -23.98 -2.46
CA ASN A 115 9.48 -24.21 -2.37
C ASN A 115 8.79 -23.22 -1.42
N ILE A 116 9.40 -22.91 -0.27
CA ILE A 116 8.89 -21.90 0.66
C ILE A 116 8.87 -20.53 0.00
N SER A 117 9.94 -20.15 -0.71
CA SER A 117 10.01 -18.89 -1.43
C SER A 117 8.90 -18.77 -2.48
N LEU A 118 8.68 -19.81 -3.31
CA LEU A 118 7.61 -19.84 -4.30
C LEU A 118 6.21 -19.76 -3.68
N GLY A 119 6.00 -20.46 -2.56
CA GLY A 119 4.76 -20.39 -1.80
C GLY A 119 4.48 -18.98 -1.28
N LEU A 120 5.50 -18.30 -0.74
CA LEU A 120 5.38 -16.93 -0.24
C LEU A 120 5.18 -15.90 -1.35
N ILE A 121 5.80 -16.09 -2.53
CA ILE A 121 5.54 -15.25 -3.71
C ILE A 121 4.07 -15.39 -4.14
N SER A 122 3.60 -16.62 -4.29
CA SER A 122 2.22 -16.91 -4.68
C SER A 122 1.22 -16.31 -3.68
N PHE A 123 1.48 -16.48 -2.39
CA PHE A 123 0.66 -15.90 -1.33
C PHE A 123 0.72 -14.36 -1.34
N SER A 124 1.89 -13.77 -1.57
CA SER A 124 2.05 -12.31 -1.67
C SER A 124 1.25 -11.73 -2.84
N ILE A 125 1.25 -12.38 -4.01
CA ILE A 125 0.45 -11.97 -5.19
C ILE A 125 -1.05 -12.07 -4.91
N PHE A 126 -1.49 -13.18 -4.29
CA PHE A 126 -2.88 -13.35 -3.88
C PHE A 126 -3.30 -12.24 -2.90
N LEU A 127 -2.49 -12.02 -1.85
CA LEU A 127 -2.75 -11.01 -0.84
C LEU A 127 -2.74 -9.60 -1.44
N TRP A 128 -1.82 -9.30 -2.35
CA TRP A 128 -1.74 -8.04 -3.08
C TRP A 128 -3.05 -7.77 -3.85
N THR A 129 -3.58 -8.78 -4.55
CA THR A 129 -4.83 -8.65 -5.31
C THR A 129 -6.02 -8.46 -4.36
N TYR A 130 -6.06 -9.23 -3.28
CA TYR A 130 -7.13 -9.14 -2.29
C TYR A 130 -7.13 -7.79 -1.56
N THR A 131 -5.98 -7.30 -1.09
CA THR A 131 -5.92 -6.06 -0.30
C THR A 131 -5.96 -4.81 -1.17
N ARG A 132 -5.13 -4.72 -2.23
CA ARG A 132 -4.95 -3.49 -3.01
C ARG A 132 -5.96 -3.30 -4.14
N VAL A 133 -6.58 -4.38 -4.62
CA VAL A 133 -7.62 -4.29 -5.66
C VAL A 133 -8.99 -4.48 -5.05
N TRP A 134 -9.25 -5.58 -4.34
CA TRP A 134 -10.60 -5.82 -3.85
C TRP A 134 -10.96 -5.00 -2.60
N LEU A 135 -10.23 -5.15 -1.49
CA LEU A 135 -10.54 -4.44 -0.24
C LEU A 135 -10.39 -2.93 -0.40
N TYR A 136 -9.33 -2.45 -1.07
CA TYR A 136 -9.13 -1.03 -1.29
C TYR A 136 -10.30 -0.39 -2.04
N TYR A 137 -10.74 -0.96 -3.16
CA TYR A 137 -11.85 -0.38 -3.92
C TYR A 137 -13.18 -0.48 -3.16
N LYS A 138 -13.45 -1.62 -2.51
CA LYS A 138 -14.71 -1.86 -1.80
C LYS A 138 -14.83 -1.07 -0.50
N ILE A 139 -13.78 -1.03 0.32
CA ILE A 139 -13.82 -0.43 1.65
C ILE A 139 -13.35 1.02 1.62
N VAL A 140 -12.26 1.32 0.93
CA VAL A 140 -11.70 2.67 0.92
C VAL A 140 -12.43 3.53 -0.09
N LEU A 141 -12.42 3.13 -1.36
CA LEU A 141 -12.86 4.01 -2.44
C LEU A 141 -14.37 4.26 -2.40
N GLN A 142 -15.19 3.22 -2.19
CA GLN A 142 -16.64 3.37 -2.08
C GLN A 142 -17.03 4.19 -0.85
N ASN A 143 -16.57 3.83 0.35
CA ASN A 143 -16.96 4.56 1.56
C ASN A 143 -16.46 6.01 1.50
N ILE A 144 -15.19 6.24 1.17
CA ILE A 144 -14.64 7.59 1.18
C ILE A 144 -15.28 8.43 0.08
N LEU A 145 -15.36 7.99 -1.18
CA LEU A 145 -15.91 8.85 -2.23
C LEU A 145 -17.41 9.06 -2.09
N TYR A 146 -18.17 8.08 -1.59
CA TYR A 146 -19.63 8.19 -1.47
C TYR A 146 -20.07 8.88 -0.17
N ASP A 147 -19.55 8.45 0.99
CA ASP A 147 -20.03 8.94 2.29
C ASP A 147 -19.37 10.26 2.71
N SER A 148 -18.17 10.57 2.24
CA SER A 148 -17.49 11.80 2.68
C SER A 148 -18.20 13.07 2.22
N HIS A 149 -18.84 13.06 1.04
CA HIS A 149 -19.63 14.20 0.56
C HIS A 149 -20.83 14.52 1.46
N LEU A 150 -21.33 13.54 2.23
CA LEU A 150 -22.44 13.71 3.17
C LEU A 150 -21.96 14.12 4.56
N LYS A 151 -20.75 13.73 4.94
CA LYS A 151 -20.23 13.86 6.32
C LYS A 151 -19.21 15.00 6.50
N VAL A 152 -18.65 15.55 5.42
CA VAL A 152 -17.49 16.44 5.47
C VAL A 152 -17.80 17.74 4.72
N PRO A 153 -17.60 18.92 5.32
CA PRO A 153 -17.85 20.18 4.65
C PRO A 153 -16.89 20.37 3.45
N PRO A 154 -17.36 20.92 2.33
CA PRO A 154 -16.56 21.05 1.09
C PRO A 154 -15.38 22.03 1.21
N ASN A 155 -15.33 22.86 2.26
CA ASN A 155 -14.33 23.91 2.44
C ASN A 155 -13.13 23.50 3.31
N VAL A 156 -12.88 22.20 3.51
CA VAL A 156 -11.70 21.74 4.25
C VAL A 156 -10.47 21.81 3.35
N CYS A 157 -9.42 22.48 3.83
CA CYS A 157 -8.13 22.55 3.14
C CYS A 157 -7.57 21.14 2.90
N LEU A 158 -6.90 20.91 1.77
CA LEU A 158 -6.30 19.62 1.37
C LEU A 158 -7.28 18.47 1.07
N LEU A 159 -8.60 18.66 1.19
CA LEU A 159 -9.59 17.62 0.87
C LEU A 159 -9.47 17.11 -0.59
N MET A 160 -9.30 18.05 -1.53
CA MET A 160 -9.06 17.70 -2.93
C MET A 160 -7.76 16.92 -3.12
N LEU A 161 -6.70 17.28 -2.41
CA LEU A 161 -5.41 16.58 -2.46
C LEU A 161 -5.54 15.14 -1.96
N PHE A 162 -6.33 14.92 -0.90
CA PHE A 162 -6.63 13.59 -0.37
C PHE A 162 -7.36 12.72 -1.40
N TYR A 163 -8.45 13.21 -2.02
CA TYR A 163 -9.16 12.45 -3.05
C TYR A 163 -8.33 12.18 -4.30
N LEU A 164 -7.56 13.17 -4.77
CA LEU A 164 -6.68 12.99 -5.91
C LEU A 164 -5.62 11.91 -5.62
N SER A 165 -5.01 11.94 -4.44
CA SER A 165 -4.01 10.95 -4.05
C SER A 165 -4.61 9.54 -3.96
N LEU A 166 -5.83 9.40 -3.42
CA LEU A 166 -6.58 8.13 -3.40
C LEU A 166 -6.77 7.56 -4.82
N ILE A 167 -7.30 8.37 -5.73
CA ILE A 167 -7.60 7.92 -7.10
C ILE A 167 -6.31 7.55 -7.84
N VAL A 168 -5.26 8.36 -7.71
CA VAL A 168 -3.96 8.08 -8.34
C VAL A 168 -3.37 6.77 -7.83
N ILE A 169 -3.41 6.53 -6.51
CA ILE A 169 -2.96 5.26 -5.93
C ILE A 169 -3.81 4.09 -6.43
N ALA A 170 -5.13 4.26 -6.54
CA ALA A 170 -6.03 3.24 -7.07
C ALA A 170 -5.66 2.84 -8.51
N ILE A 171 -5.44 3.82 -9.37
CA ILE A 171 -5.03 3.63 -10.78
C ILE A 171 -3.67 2.94 -10.84
N LEU A 172 -2.71 3.38 -10.02
CA LEU A 172 -1.42 2.72 -9.90
C LEU A 172 -1.59 1.25 -9.49
N ASN A 173 -2.44 0.92 -8.52
CA ASN A 173 -2.64 -0.48 -8.16
C ASN A 173 -3.16 -1.29 -9.36
N VAL A 174 -4.15 -0.81 -10.12
CA VAL A 174 -4.62 -1.52 -11.32
C VAL A 174 -3.53 -1.66 -12.39
N TYR A 175 -2.72 -0.62 -12.60
CA TYR A 175 -1.56 -0.68 -13.49
C TYR A 175 -0.58 -1.78 -13.08
N TRP A 176 -0.31 -1.92 -11.79
CA TRP A 176 0.58 -2.97 -11.28
C TRP A 176 -0.04 -4.36 -11.39
N LEU A 177 -1.36 -4.52 -11.24
CA LEU A 177 -2.04 -5.81 -11.51
C LEU A 177 -1.79 -6.25 -12.95
N PHE A 178 -1.93 -5.32 -13.90
CA PHE A 178 -1.68 -5.59 -15.31
C PHE A 178 -0.22 -6.05 -15.55
N LEU A 179 0.75 -5.39 -14.91
CA LEU A 179 2.16 -5.79 -15.02
C LEU A 179 2.44 -7.17 -14.42
N ILE A 180 1.89 -7.47 -13.25
CA ILE A 180 2.05 -8.78 -12.57
C ILE A 180 1.43 -9.89 -13.43
N THR A 181 0.24 -9.66 -13.99
CA THR A 181 -0.43 -10.66 -14.83
C THR A 181 0.28 -10.86 -16.17
N SER A 182 0.78 -9.79 -16.80
CA SER A 182 1.59 -9.87 -18.03
C SER A 182 2.87 -10.66 -17.81
N THR A 183 3.62 -10.37 -16.74
CA THR A 183 4.85 -11.10 -16.41
C THR A 183 4.57 -12.56 -16.07
N PHE A 184 3.47 -12.84 -15.35
CA PHE A 184 3.06 -14.21 -15.07
C PHE A 184 2.73 -15.00 -16.35
N PHE A 185 2.01 -14.38 -17.30
CA PHE A 185 1.68 -14.99 -18.58
C PHE A 185 2.92 -15.27 -19.43
N GLU A 186 3.88 -14.35 -19.45
CA GLU A 186 5.16 -14.55 -20.14
C GLU A 186 5.98 -15.70 -19.52
N CYS A 187 6.05 -15.78 -18.19
CA CYS A 187 6.73 -16.87 -17.49
C CYS A 187 6.07 -18.22 -17.82
N PHE A 188 4.74 -18.28 -17.83
CA PHE A 188 4.00 -19.49 -18.19
C PHE A 188 4.23 -19.89 -19.65
N SER A 189 4.18 -18.93 -20.58
CA SER A 189 4.36 -19.18 -22.01
C SER A 189 5.77 -19.69 -22.35
N LYS A 190 6.81 -19.25 -21.64
CA LYS A 190 8.19 -19.61 -21.94
C LYS A 190 8.74 -20.77 -21.10
N ASN A 191 7.95 -21.41 -20.23
CA ASN A 191 8.39 -22.48 -19.31
C ASN A 191 9.64 -22.13 -18.45
N TYR A 192 9.96 -20.84 -18.27
CA TYR A 192 11.02 -20.42 -17.35
C TYR A 192 10.43 -20.24 -15.96
N LEU A 193 10.64 -21.23 -15.08
CA LEU A 193 10.38 -21.15 -13.64
C LEU A 193 11.44 -20.31 -12.89
N VAL A 194 12.00 -19.30 -13.55
CA VAL A 194 12.96 -18.38 -12.93
C VAL A 194 12.43 -16.98 -13.17
N ILE A 195 11.67 -16.48 -12.19
CA ILE A 195 11.43 -15.06 -12.04
C ILE A 195 12.80 -14.46 -11.75
N ASP A 196 13.45 -13.96 -12.80
CA ASP A 196 14.78 -13.38 -12.69
C ASP A 196 14.67 -12.10 -11.87
N PHE A 197 15.07 -12.16 -10.59
CA PHE A 197 15.05 -11.04 -9.65
C PHE A 197 16.05 -9.92 -10.00
N LYS A 198 16.73 -10.01 -11.14
CA LYS A 198 17.63 -9.00 -11.71
C LYS A 198 16.97 -8.30 -12.89
N LYS A 199 16.05 -7.36 -12.65
CA LYS A 199 15.78 -6.22 -13.54
C LYS A 199 14.95 -5.14 -12.84
#